data_AF-A0A928GHB5-F1
#
_entry.id   AF-A0A928GHB5-F1
#
_cell.length_a   1.000
_cell.length_b   1.000
_cell.length_c   1.000
_cell.angle_alpha   90.00
_cell.angle_beta   90.00
_cell.angle_gamma   90.00
#
_symmetry.space_group_name_H-M   'P 1'
#
loop_
_entity.id
_entity.type
_entity.pdbx_description
1 polymer ?
#
loop_
_entity_poly.entity_id
_entity_poly.type
_entity_poly.pdbx_seq_one_letter_code
_entity_poly.pdbx_strand_id
1 'polypeptide(L)'
;MNEIFHDLQNKYIAKNIPVYIGEYGCVMHKSDRSNLFRNYYLEYVCRAAYTYHMPLCIWDNNQTGGGNEHHGYFNHNDGSYLNGMESLVKTMIKAATVDDASYTLEMIYNNAPK
;
A
#
# COMPACT_ATOMS: atom_id res chain seq x y z
N MET A 1 6.30 -7.05 9.92
CA MET A 1 5.03 -6.65 9.27
C MET A 1 4.09 -7.84 9.11
N ASN A 2 4.57 -8.98 8.59
CA ASN A 2 3.75 -10.20 8.43
C ASN A 2 3.11 -10.70 9.72
N GLU A 3 3.80 -10.57 10.86
CA GLU A 3 3.27 -11.01 12.17
C GLU A 3 1.99 -10.26 12.57
N ILE A 4 1.91 -8.93 12.37
CA ILE A 4 0.73 -8.15 12.76
C ILE A 4 -0.50 -8.55 11.93
N PHE A 5 -0.33 -8.72 10.61
CA PHE A 5 -1.42 -9.13 9.74
C PHE A 5 -1.84 -10.57 10.03
N HIS A 6 -0.88 -11.46 10.32
CA HIS A 6 -1.16 -12.82 10.74
C HIS A 6 -1.97 -12.85 12.06
N ASP A 7 -1.59 -12.05 13.05
CA ASP A 7 -2.27 -11.99 14.33
C ASP A 7 -3.71 -11.48 14.20
N LEU A 8 -3.92 -10.43 13.41
CA LEU A 8 -5.26 -9.91 13.11
C LEU A 8 -6.12 -10.95 12.36
N GLN A 9 -5.53 -11.68 11.42
CA GLN A 9 -6.22 -12.75 10.68
C GLN A 9 -6.62 -13.88 11.62
N ASN A 10 -5.69 -14.39 12.44
CA ASN A 10 -5.93 -15.48 13.38
C ASN A 10 -6.97 -15.10 14.45
N LYS A 11 -6.89 -13.87 14.95
CA LYS A 11 -7.74 -13.39 16.03
C LYS A 11 -9.18 -13.17 15.59
N TYR A 12 -9.38 -12.64 14.37
CA TYR A 12 -10.69 -12.18 13.89
C TYR A 12 -11.16 -12.91 12.63
N ILE A 13 -10.42 -12.81 11.52
CA ILE A 13 -10.87 -13.27 10.19
C ILE A 13 -11.05 -14.80 10.16
N ALA A 14 -10.11 -15.55 10.76
CA ALA A 14 -10.22 -17.01 10.90
C ALA A 14 -11.46 -17.45 11.71
N LYS A 15 -12.08 -16.52 12.45
CA LYS A 15 -13.30 -16.71 13.23
C LYS A 15 -14.52 -16.03 12.57
N ASN A 16 -14.43 -15.74 11.28
CA ASN A 16 -15.47 -15.10 10.48
C ASN A 16 -15.86 -13.69 10.97
N ILE A 17 -14.90 -12.95 11.56
CA ILE A 17 -15.06 -11.54 11.93
C ILE A 17 -14.24 -10.71 10.94
N PRO A 18 -14.86 -9.94 10.04
CA PRO A 18 -14.15 -9.17 9.03
C PRO A 18 -13.34 -8.03 9.66
N VAL A 19 -12.17 -7.77 9.09
CA VAL A 19 -11.29 -6.66 9.46
C VAL A 19 -10.93 -5.88 8.19
N TYR A 20 -10.93 -4.56 8.28
CA TYR A 20 -10.41 -3.68 7.24
C TYR A 20 -9.41 -2.70 7.87
N ILE A 21 -8.43 -2.28 7.08
CA ILE A 21 -7.42 -1.30 7.46
C ILE A 21 -7.97 0.07 7.02
N GLY A 22 -8.57 0.79 7.97
CA GLY A 22 -9.24 2.06 7.69
C GLY A 22 -8.32 3.12 7.11
N GLU A 23 -7.04 3.12 7.51
CA GLU A 23 -6.01 4.00 6.95
C GLU A 23 -4.66 3.26 6.91
N TYR A 24 -3.94 3.43 5.80
CA TYR A 24 -2.50 3.16 5.71
C TYR A 24 -1.85 4.21 4.81
N GLY A 25 -0.52 4.35 4.88
CA GLY A 25 0.17 5.22 3.94
C GLY A 25 1.66 5.35 4.24
N CYS A 26 2.35 6.03 3.32
CA CYS A 26 3.74 6.42 3.46
C CYS A 26 3.96 7.70 2.68
N VAL A 27 4.40 8.76 3.37
CA VAL A 27 4.63 10.09 2.79
C VAL A 27 5.57 10.02 1.59
N MET A 28 5.39 10.91 0.62
CA MET A 28 6.40 11.15 -0.41
C MET A 28 7.71 11.63 0.24
N HIS A 29 8.84 11.10 -0.21
CA HIS A 29 10.16 11.51 0.25
C HIS A 29 10.79 12.55 -0.67
N LYS A 30 11.82 13.24 -0.15
CA LYS A 30 12.52 14.31 -0.89
C LYS A 30 13.50 13.80 -1.95
N SER A 31 13.90 12.53 -1.90
CA SER A 31 14.82 11.94 -2.87
C SER A 31 14.16 10.80 -3.62
N ASP A 32 14.51 10.66 -4.91
CA ASP A 32 14.05 9.55 -5.75
C ASP A 32 14.42 8.21 -5.13
N ARG A 33 15.63 8.13 -4.56
CA ARG A 33 16.13 6.94 -3.89
C ARG A 33 15.22 6.50 -2.75
N SER A 34 14.83 7.42 -1.87
CA SER A 34 13.92 7.10 -0.76
C SER A 34 12.51 6.77 -1.26
N ASN A 35 12.06 7.40 -2.36
CA ASN A 35 10.76 7.07 -2.96
C ASN A 35 10.71 5.65 -3.55
N LEU A 36 11.84 5.04 -3.94
CA LEU A 36 11.87 3.62 -4.30
C LEU A 36 11.43 2.74 -3.11
N PHE A 37 11.93 3.01 -1.91
CA PHE A 37 11.55 2.26 -0.70
C PHE A 37 10.11 2.53 -0.26
N ARG A 38 9.63 3.76 -0.41
CA ARG A 38 8.20 4.09 -0.21
C ARG A 38 7.32 3.26 -1.12
N ASN A 39 7.64 3.20 -2.41
CA ASN A 39 6.85 2.46 -3.39
C ASN A 39 6.83 0.96 -3.07
N TYR A 40 8.01 0.41 -2.73
CA TYR A 40 8.14 -0.97 -2.23
C TYR A 40 7.27 -1.21 -0.99
N TYR A 41 7.33 -0.32 0.01
CA TYR A 41 6.55 -0.43 1.24
C TYR A 41 5.04 -0.45 0.96
N LEU A 42 4.56 0.50 0.14
CA LEU A 42 3.15 0.60 -0.20
C LEU A 42 2.65 -0.64 -0.94
N GLU A 43 3.42 -1.16 -1.90
CA GLU A 43 3.13 -2.39 -2.61
C GLU A 43 3.10 -3.61 -1.65
N TYR A 44 4.11 -3.74 -0.79
CA TYR A 44 4.24 -4.85 0.14
C TYR A 44 3.07 -4.90 1.15
N VAL A 45 2.67 -3.73 1.68
CA VAL A 45 1.51 -3.62 2.58
C VAL A 45 0.22 -4.01 1.86
N CYS A 46 -0.01 -3.53 0.63
CA CYS A 46 -1.18 -3.91 -0.16
C CYS A 46 -1.22 -5.43 -0.38
N ARG A 47 -0.07 -6.04 -0.70
CA ARG A 47 -0.01 -7.48 -0.90
C ARG A 47 -0.26 -8.24 0.39
N ALA A 48 0.31 -7.81 1.52
CA ALA A 48 0.10 -8.46 2.81
C ALA A 48 -1.39 -8.44 3.16
N ALA A 49 -2.05 -7.31 2.97
CA ALA A 49 -3.46 -7.17 3.23
C ALA A 49 -4.31 -8.12 2.39
N TYR A 50 -4.01 -8.30 1.11
CA TYR A 50 -4.66 -9.35 0.29
C TYR A 50 -4.40 -10.75 0.84
N THR A 51 -3.14 -11.10 1.11
CA THR A 51 -2.75 -12.42 1.63
C THR A 51 -3.48 -12.78 2.92
N TYR A 52 -3.78 -11.79 3.76
CA TYR A 52 -4.48 -11.96 5.03
C TYR A 52 -5.96 -11.53 5.01
N HIS A 53 -6.54 -11.31 3.83
CA HIS A 53 -7.95 -10.99 3.60
C HIS A 53 -8.46 -9.71 4.31
N MET A 54 -7.65 -8.66 4.30
CA MET A 54 -7.96 -7.35 4.89
C MET A 54 -7.97 -6.29 3.79
N PRO A 55 -9.14 -5.79 3.34
CA PRO A 55 -9.17 -4.60 2.48
C PRO A 55 -8.59 -3.38 3.21
N LEU A 56 -8.02 -2.45 2.45
CA LEU A 56 -7.29 -1.28 2.95
C LEU A 56 -7.72 -0.01 2.22
N CYS A 57 -7.66 1.12 2.92
CA CYS A 57 -7.91 2.44 2.36
C CYS A 57 -6.67 3.33 2.51
N ILE A 58 -6.14 3.83 1.40
CA ILE A 58 -4.96 4.71 1.39
C ILE A 58 -5.34 6.06 1.99
N TRP A 59 -4.52 6.56 2.92
CA TRP A 59 -4.61 7.92 3.40
C TRP A 59 -4.12 8.85 2.29
N ASP A 60 -5.04 9.67 1.76
CA ASP A 60 -4.76 10.72 0.77
C ASP A 60 -5.27 12.06 1.30
N ASN A 61 -4.36 13.01 1.51
CA ASN A 61 -4.68 14.35 2.04
C ASN A 61 -4.52 15.48 1.00
N ASN A 62 -4.41 15.15 -0.29
CA ASN A 62 -4.20 16.09 -1.40
C ASN A 62 -2.91 16.93 -1.31
N GLN A 63 -2.03 16.71 -0.33
CA GLN A 63 -0.80 17.48 -0.15
C GLN A 63 0.34 16.92 -1.00
N THR A 64 0.88 17.76 -1.88
CA THR A 64 2.01 17.43 -2.76
C THR A 64 3.32 17.99 -2.23
N GLY A 65 4.43 17.28 -2.41
CA GLY A 65 5.74 17.70 -1.91
C GLY A 65 6.49 16.50 -1.32
N GLY A 66 7.54 16.73 -0.54
CA GLY A 66 8.31 15.67 0.10
C GLY A 66 8.56 15.93 1.59
N GLY A 67 8.37 14.91 2.42
CA GLY A 67 8.47 14.97 3.88
C GLY A 67 7.10 14.88 4.55
N ASN A 68 7.02 15.31 5.80
CA ASN A 68 5.84 15.17 6.68
C ASN A 68 4.53 15.58 5.99
N GLU A 69 3.46 14.80 6.19
CA GLU A 69 2.10 15.09 5.72
C GLU A 69 1.93 15.24 4.19
N HIS A 70 2.82 14.72 3.35
CA HIS A 70 2.64 14.75 1.89
C HIS A 70 2.11 13.40 1.37
N HIS A 71 0.78 13.25 1.43
CA HIS A 71 0.04 12.06 1.05
C HIS A 71 -0.86 12.28 -0.20
N GLY A 72 -0.54 13.20 -1.10
CA GLY A 72 -1.34 13.39 -2.32
C GLY A 72 -1.13 12.30 -3.38
N TYR A 73 -2.21 11.60 -3.76
CA TYR A 73 -2.24 10.65 -4.89
C TYR A 73 -3.22 11.10 -5.98
N PHE A 74 -4.37 11.64 -5.58
CA PHE A 74 -5.40 12.17 -6.46
C PHE A 74 -5.70 13.63 -6.13
N ASN A 75 -6.07 14.41 -7.14
CA ASN A 75 -6.60 15.74 -6.95
C ASN A 75 -8.04 15.61 -6.44
N HIS A 76 -8.31 16.11 -5.23
CA HIS A 76 -9.63 15.97 -4.60
C HIS A 76 -10.74 16.78 -5.28
N ASN A 77 -10.41 17.70 -6.20
CA ASN A 77 -11.41 18.47 -6.95
C ASN A 77 -11.94 17.73 -8.19
N ASP A 78 -11.09 16.98 -8.90
CA ASP A 78 -11.42 16.41 -10.21
C ASP A 78 -11.10 14.91 -10.36
N GLY A 79 -10.47 14.29 -9.36
CA GLY A 79 -10.11 12.88 -9.35
C GLY A 79 -8.92 12.50 -10.24
N SER A 80 -8.23 13.48 -10.84
CA SER A 80 -7.03 13.22 -11.64
C SER A 80 -5.84 12.77 -10.77
N TYR A 81 -4.90 12.01 -11.34
CA TYR A 81 -3.68 11.63 -10.63
C TYR A 81 -2.76 12.84 -10.43
N LEU A 82 -2.26 13.04 -9.21
CA LEU A 82 -1.26 14.06 -8.91
C LEU A 82 0.13 13.59 -9.31
N ASN A 83 0.98 14.48 -9.84
CA ASN A 83 2.43 14.31 -9.96
C ASN A 83 2.92 12.93 -10.44
N GLY A 84 2.24 12.33 -11.43
CA GLY A 84 2.61 11.03 -11.97
C GLY A 84 2.35 9.83 -11.04
N MET A 85 1.49 9.97 -10.03
CA MET A 85 1.16 8.90 -9.07
C MET A 85 0.39 7.73 -9.68
N GLU A 86 -0.12 7.85 -10.91
CA GLU A 86 -0.90 6.80 -11.59
C GLU A 86 -0.23 5.42 -11.54
N SER A 87 1.07 5.35 -11.87
CA SER A 87 1.78 4.07 -11.88
C SER A 87 1.81 3.42 -10.51
N LEU A 88 2.07 4.20 -9.46
CA LEU A 88 2.13 3.69 -8.09
C LEU A 88 0.74 3.26 -7.60
N VAL A 89 -0.29 4.06 -7.89
CA VAL A 89 -1.67 3.72 -7.54
C VAL A 89 -2.09 2.41 -8.21
N LYS A 90 -1.79 2.23 -9.50
CA LYS A 90 -2.06 0.98 -10.21
C LYS A 90 -1.29 -0.21 -9.60
N THR A 91 -0.04 -0.02 -9.18
CA THR A 91 0.72 -1.05 -8.45
C THR A 91 0.04 -1.43 -7.14
N MET A 92 -0.39 -0.44 -6.33
CA MET A 92 -1.11 -0.69 -5.07
C MET A 92 -2.42 -1.46 -5.30
N ILE A 93 -3.21 -1.04 -6.28
CA ILE A 93 -4.46 -1.73 -6.65
C ILE A 93 -4.16 -3.16 -7.06
N LYS A 94 -3.20 -3.37 -7.97
CA LYS A 94 -2.80 -4.72 -8.42
C LYS A 94 -2.39 -5.59 -7.23
N ALA A 95 -1.52 -5.09 -6.36
CA ALA A 95 -1.07 -5.80 -5.16
C ALA A 95 -2.22 -6.10 -4.17
N ALA A 96 -3.26 -5.27 -4.13
CA ALA A 96 -4.41 -5.46 -3.25
C ALA A 96 -5.50 -6.36 -3.84
N THR A 97 -5.55 -6.58 -5.16
CA THR A 97 -6.73 -7.23 -5.79
C THR A 97 -6.43 -8.39 -6.73
N VAL A 98 -5.21 -8.53 -7.26
CA VAL A 98 -4.96 -9.58 -8.24
C VAL A 98 -4.81 -10.94 -7.55
N ASP A 99 -5.54 -11.91 -8.11
CA ASP A 99 -5.47 -13.32 -7.76
C ASP A 99 -4.47 -14.04 -8.67
N ASP A 100 -3.19 -13.84 -8.35
CA ASP A 100 -2.06 -14.45 -9.06
C ASP A 100 -1.13 -15.10 -8.03
N ALA A 101 -1.03 -16.42 -8.08
CA ALA A 101 -0.20 -17.20 -7.16
C ALA A 101 1.30 -16.90 -7.27
N SER A 102 1.76 -16.31 -8.38
CA SER A 102 3.16 -15.88 -8.55
C SER A 102 3.44 -14.52 -7.90
N TYR A 103 2.40 -13.72 -7.63
CA TYR A 103 2.54 -12.43 -6.98
C TYR A 103 2.45 -12.59 -5.46
N THR A 104 3.57 -13.01 -4.87
CA THR A 104 3.69 -13.29 -3.43
C THR A 104 4.43 -12.19 -2.68
N LEU A 105 4.31 -12.20 -1.34
CA LEU A 105 5.12 -11.35 -0.47
C LEU A 105 6.63 -11.60 -0.64
N GLU A 106 7.02 -12.86 -0.83
CA GLU A 106 8.42 -13.23 -1.07
C GLU A 106 8.93 -12.64 -2.39
N MET A 107 8.14 -12.71 -3.45
CA MET A 107 8.50 -12.12 -4.74
C MET A 107 8.77 -10.61 -4.60
N ILE A 108 7.88 -9.87 -3.92
CA ILE A 108 8.08 -8.42 -3.69
C ILE A 108 9.33 -8.19 -2.83
N TYR A 109 9.51 -8.97 -1.76
CA TYR A 109 10.66 -8.86 -0.86
C TYR A 109 11.99 -9.03 -1.60
N ASN A 110 12.09 -10.06 -2.46
CA ASN A 110 13.30 -10.35 -3.21
C ASN A 110 13.64 -9.26 -4.25
N ASN A 111 12.64 -8.49 -4.68
CA ASN A 111 12.79 -7.35 -5.59
C ASN A 111 12.91 -6.00 -4.88
N ALA A 112 13.14 -5.98 -3.56
CA ALA A 112 13.32 -4.73 -2.82
C ALA A 112 14.48 -3.88 -3.38
N PRO A 113 14.33 -2.54 -3.43
CA PRO A 113 15.36 -1.65 -3.96
C PRO A 113 16.68 -1.74 -3.15
N LYS A 114 17.82 -1.72 -3.87
CA LYS A 114 19.20 -1.92 -3.33
C LYS A 114 19.92 -0.65 -3.03
#